data_AF-A0ABD1WN76-F1
#
_entry.id   AF-A0ABD1WN76-F1
#
_cell.length_a   1.000
_cell.length_b   1.000
_cell.length_c   1.000
_cell.angle_alpha   90.00
_cell.angle_beta   90.00
_cell.angle_gamma   90.00
#
_symmetry.space_group_name_H-M   'P 1'
#
loop_
_entity.id
_entity.type
_entity.pdbx_description
1 polymer ?
#
loop_
_entity_poly.entity_id
_entity_poly.type
_entity_poly.pdbx_seq_one_letter_code
_entity_poly.pdbx_strand_id
1 'polypeptide(L)'
;MTSIKPQQITFIIPGVENFDHTEILDFVQRAQSNLDLTLLEFAWIELLEKNKLVRVEELAEMKHAKEAAKKELKEFVKLLKSAREMPSHSKPTKSSWRTEEKIRHRIESLEAYAIDKYYISPDDIIALV
;
A
#
# COMPACT_ATOMS: atom_id res chain seq x y z
N MET A 1 -32.04 31.82 -22.99
CA MET A 1 -30.63 31.60 -22.61
C MET A 1 -30.57 31.53 -21.09
N THR A 2 -30.25 30.37 -20.53
CA THR A 2 -30.19 30.16 -19.07
C THR A 2 -28.82 30.63 -18.55
N SER A 3 -28.85 31.69 -17.74
CA SER A 3 -27.67 32.26 -17.08
C SER A 3 -27.26 31.37 -15.90
N ILE A 4 -26.04 30.84 -15.92
CA ILE A 4 -25.47 30.04 -14.83
C ILE A 4 -24.99 31.01 -13.74
N LYS A 5 -25.44 30.81 -12.49
CA LYS A 5 -25.03 31.68 -11.38
C LYS A 5 -23.66 31.23 -10.83
N PRO A 6 -22.73 32.15 -10.51
CA PRO A 6 -21.37 31.82 -10.04
C PRO A 6 -21.33 30.89 -8.82
N GLN A 7 -22.37 30.97 -7.98
CA GLN A 7 -22.55 30.15 -6.77
C GLN A 7 -22.79 28.66 -7.07
N GLN A 8 -23.05 28.29 -8.33
CA GLN A 8 -23.25 26.91 -8.78
C GLN A 8 -21.96 26.25 -9.29
N ILE A 9 -20.85 26.98 -9.37
CA ILE A 9 -19.56 26.45 -9.83
C ILE A 9 -18.78 26.02 -8.59
N THR A 10 -18.80 24.73 -8.27
CA THR A 10 -18.14 24.15 -7.09
C THR A 10 -16.66 23.83 -7.31
N PHE A 11 -16.16 23.87 -8.54
CA PHE A 11 -14.75 23.67 -8.84
C PHE A 11 -14.37 24.44 -10.12
N ILE A 12 -13.33 25.26 -10.04
CA ILE A 12 -12.68 25.87 -11.21
C ILE A 12 -11.36 25.13 -11.36
N ILE A 13 -11.16 24.40 -12.47
CA ILE A 13 -9.87 23.81 -12.81
C ILE A 13 -9.03 24.92 -13.45
N PRO A 14 -8.01 25.47 -12.77
CA PRO A 14 -7.20 26.53 -13.36
C PRO A 14 -6.28 25.92 -14.41
N GLY A 15 -6.29 26.44 -15.65
CA GLY A 15 -5.22 26.20 -16.63
C GLY A 15 -5.56 25.39 -17.88
N VAL A 16 -6.82 25.09 -18.17
CA VAL A 16 -7.20 24.43 -19.45
C VAL A 16 -8.05 25.39 -20.27
N GLU A 17 -7.42 26.25 -21.06
CA GLU A 17 -8.10 27.23 -21.93
C GLU A 17 -8.96 26.57 -23.03
N ASN A 18 -8.84 25.26 -23.24
CA ASN A 18 -9.53 24.50 -24.29
C ASN A 18 -10.26 23.25 -23.78
N PHE A 19 -10.80 23.27 -22.55
CA PHE A 19 -11.56 22.14 -22.04
C PHE A 19 -12.99 22.13 -22.61
N ASP A 20 -13.30 21.14 -23.46
CA ASP A 20 -14.66 20.95 -23.97
C ASP A 20 -15.54 20.28 -22.90
N HIS A 21 -16.56 21.00 -22.45
CA HIS A 21 -17.52 20.53 -21.46
C HIS A 21 -18.33 19.31 -21.95
N THR A 22 -18.42 19.07 -23.26
CA THR A 22 -19.05 17.87 -23.81
C THR A 22 -18.19 16.61 -23.62
N GLU A 23 -16.87 16.77 -23.47
CA GLU A 23 -15.93 15.69 -23.17
C GLU A 23 -15.96 15.28 -21.69
N ILE A 24 -16.59 16.07 -20.80
CA ILE A 24 -16.72 15.74 -19.37
C ILE A 24 -17.41 14.39 -19.20
N LEU A 25 -18.47 14.13 -19.97
CA LEU A 25 -19.23 12.89 -19.83
C LEU A 25 -18.39 11.67 -20.25
N ASP A 26 -17.68 11.78 -21.37
CA ASP A 26 -16.77 10.74 -21.86
C ASP A 26 -15.58 10.55 -20.91
N PHE A 27 -15.01 11.64 -20.40
CA PHE A 27 -13.96 11.61 -19.38
C PHE A 27 -14.41 10.91 -18.10
N VAL A 28 -15.58 11.27 -17.56
CA VAL A 28 -16.13 10.65 -16.34
C VAL A 28 -16.44 9.17 -16.59
N GLN A 29 -17.03 8.82 -17.73
CA GLN A 29 -17.29 7.42 -18.08
C GLN A 29 -15.99 6.62 -18.23
N ARG A 30 -14.96 7.16 -18.89
CA ARG A 30 -13.65 6.52 -19.02
C ARG A 30 -12.92 6.41 -17.69
N ALA A 31 -13.02 7.42 -16.84
CA ALA A 31 -12.46 7.40 -15.50
C ALA A 31 -13.16 6.32 -14.66
N GLN A 32 -14.49 6.24 -14.71
CA GLN A 32 -15.29 5.23 -14.02
C GLN A 32 -15.02 3.81 -14.55
N SER A 33 -14.88 3.62 -15.87
CA SER A 33 -14.58 2.32 -16.46
C SER A 33 -13.15 1.85 -16.16
N ASN A 34 -12.21 2.78 -16.01
CA ASN A 34 -10.82 2.51 -15.64
C ASN A 34 -10.55 2.72 -14.15
N LEU A 35 -11.59 2.83 -13.31
CA LEU A 35 -11.45 3.20 -11.90
C LEU A 35 -10.89 2.04 -11.08
N ASP A 36 -9.59 1.81 -11.21
CA ASP A 36 -8.83 0.99 -10.30
C ASP A 36 -8.58 1.83 -9.03
N LEU A 37 -9.49 1.70 -8.07
CA LEU A 37 -9.45 2.41 -6.78
C LEU A 37 -8.07 2.29 -6.11
N THR A 38 -7.40 1.15 -6.27
CA THR A 38 -6.06 0.94 -5.71
C THR A 38 -5.00 1.75 -6.45
N LEU A 39 -5.09 1.87 -7.78
CA LEU A 39 -4.16 2.68 -8.58
C LEU A 39 -4.30 4.18 -8.27
N LEU A 40 -5.54 4.64 -8.03
CA LEU A 40 -5.83 6.00 -7.60
C LEU A 40 -5.30 6.28 -6.19
N GLU A 41 -5.41 5.33 -5.26
CA GLU A 41 -4.82 5.44 -3.92
C GLU A 41 -3.30 5.64 -4.01
N PHE A 42 -2.62 4.88 -4.88
CA PHE A 42 -1.18 5.07 -5.13
C PHE A 42 -0.86 6.43 -5.73
N ALA A 43 -1.60 6.84 -6.76
CA ALA A 43 -1.41 8.15 -7.38
C ALA A 43 -1.58 9.28 -6.36
N TRP A 44 -2.58 9.16 -5.48
CA TRP A 44 -2.87 10.13 -4.44
C TRP A 44 -1.75 10.22 -3.40
N ILE A 45 -1.23 9.08 -2.92
CA ILE A 45 -0.10 9.03 -1.99
C ILE A 45 1.16 9.63 -2.61
N GLU A 46 1.52 9.22 -3.83
CA GLU A 46 2.73 9.71 -4.49
C GLU A 46 2.65 11.21 -4.83
N LEU A 47 1.48 11.69 -5.25
CA LEU A 47 1.27 13.09 -5.57
C LEU A 47 1.23 13.97 -4.30
N LEU A 48 0.51 13.56 -3.25
CA LEU A 48 0.34 14.39 -2.05
C LEU A 48 1.48 14.28 -1.05
N GLU A 49 1.96 13.07 -0.77
CA GLU A 49 2.98 12.86 0.27
C GLU A 49 4.39 13.07 -0.27
N LYS A 50 4.61 12.76 -1.56
CA LYS A 50 5.94 12.80 -2.18
C LYS A 50 6.11 13.89 -3.24
N ASN A 51 5.06 14.65 -3.55
CA ASN A 51 5.02 15.68 -4.59
C ASN A 51 5.59 15.18 -5.92
N LYS A 52 5.36 13.90 -6.23
CA LYS A 52 5.92 13.23 -7.41
C LYS A 52 4.83 13.02 -8.44
N LEU A 53 5.07 13.51 -9.66
CA LEU A 53 4.28 13.12 -10.82
C LEU A 53 4.70 11.71 -11.24
N VAL A 54 3.77 10.76 -11.16
CA VAL A 54 4.01 9.35 -11.48
C VAL A 54 3.19 8.97 -12.70
N ARG A 55 3.81 8.29 -13.67
CA ARG A 55 3.11 7.83 -14.87
C ARG A 55 2.29 6.58 -14.58
N VAL A 56 1.31 6.29 -15.44
CA VAL A 56 0.39 5.15 -15.27
C VAL A 56 1.15 3.81 -15.23
N GLU A 57 2.22 3.67 -16.01
CA GLU A 57 3.05 2.46 -16.03
C GLU A 57 3.78 2.25 -14.70
N GLU A 58 4.32 3.33 -14.12
CA GLU A 58 5.00 3.29 -12.82
C GLU A 58 4.00 2.95 -11.70
N LEU A 59 2.76 3.47 -11.77
CA LEU A 59 1.70 3.11 -10.82
C LEU A 59 1.31 1.63 -10.92
N ALA A 60 1.25 1.08 -12.14
CA ALA A 60 0.97 -0.34 -12.34
C ALA A 60 2.09 -1.21 -11.74
N GLU A 61 3.36 -0.85 -11.97
CA GLU A 61 4.51 -1.53 -11.37
C GLU A 61 4.48 -1.48 -9.83
N MET A 62 4.20 -0.31 -9.25
CA MET A 62 4.05 -0.15 -7.79
C MET A 62 2.93 -1.03 -7.23
N LYS A 63 1.79 -1.09 -7.93
CA LYS A 63 0.68 -1.98 -7.57
C LYS A 63 1.12 -3.45 -7.59
N HIS A 64 1.79 -3.89 -8.66
CA HIS A 64 2.30 -5.25 -8.75
C HIS A 64 3.32 -5.57 -7.65
N ALA A 65 4.23 -4.64 -7.35
CA ALA A 65 5.22 -4.79 -6.29
C ALA A 65 4.55 -4.90 -4.90
N LYS A 66 3.54 -4.08 -4.60
CA LYS A 66 2.78 -4.17 -3.34
C LYS A 66 2.04 -5.50 -3.21
N GLU A 67 1.41 -5.99 -4.27
CA GLU A 67 0.73 -7.30 -4.24
C GLU A 67 1.72 -8.45 -4.09
N ALA A 68 2.88 -8.39 -4.74
CA ALA A 68 3.96 -9.35 -4.53
C ALA A 68 4.46 -9.35 -3.08
N ALA A 69 4.75 -8.17 -2.51
CA ALA A 69 5.17 -8.02 -1.12
C ALA A 69 4.10 -8.53 -0.14
N LYS A 70 2.82 -8.23 -0.39
CA LYS A 70 1.70 -8.73 0.41
C LYS A 70 1.61 -10.26 0.37
N LYS A 71 1.82 -10.87 -0.80
CA LYS A 71 1.87 -12.33 -0.95
C LYS A 71 3.04 -12.92 -0.18
N GLU A 72 4.22 -12.33 -0.29
CA GLU A 72 5.40 -12.77 0.49
C GLU A 72 5.17 -12.68 2.00
N LEU A 73 4.57 -11.58 2.48
CA LEU A 73 4.23 -11.40 3.89
C LEU A 73 3.24 -12.48 4.36
N LYS A 74 2.23 -12.79 3.55
CA LYS A 74 1.24 -13.83 3.87
C LYS A 74 1.89 -15.21 4.03
N GLU A 75 2.78 -15.59 3.12
CA GLU A 75 3.53 -16.85 3.24
C GLU A 75 4.45 -16.85 4.45
N PHE A 76 5.09 -15.73 4.76
CA PHE A 76 5.93 -15.61 5.93
C PHE A 76 5.13 -15.74 7.24
N VAL A 77 3.98 -15.08 7.36
CA VAL A 77 3.08 -15.21 8.52
C VAL A 77 2.56 -16.64 8.67
N LYS A 78 2.26 -17.33 7.56
CA LYS A 78 1.88 -18.75 7.58
C LYS A 78 3.00 -19.60 8.19
N LEU A 79 4.24 -19.35 7.76
CA LEU A 79 5.41 -20.05 8.27
C LEU A 79 5.65 -19.80 9.77
N LEU A 80 5.48 -18.56 10.25
CA LEU A 80 5.51 -18.25 11.68
C LEU A 80 4.43 -18.99 12.48
N LYS A 81 3.20 -19.05 11.96
CA LYS A 81 2.10 -19.80 12.59
C LYS A 81 2.43 -21.29 12.69
N SER A 82 2.94 -21.88 11.62
CA SER A 82 3.36 -23.28 11.63
C SER A 82 4.45 -23.54 12.66
N ALA A 83 5.46 -22.67 12.76
CA ALA A 83 6.54 -22.80 13.75
C ALA A 83 6.02 -22.73 15.19
N ARG A 84 5.09 -21.82 15.46
CA ARG A 84 4.46 -21.70 16.79
C ARG A 84 3.71 -22.96 17.20
N GLU A 85 3.09 -23.65 16.25
CA GLU A 85 2.33 -24.89 16.43
C GLU A 85 3.21 -26.14 16.56
N MET A 86 4.52 -26.04 16.31
CA MET A 86 5.44 -27.16 16.46
C MET A 86 5.61 -27.60 17.93
N PRO A 87 5.86 -28.90 18.19
CA PRO A 87 6.26 -29.38 19.51
C PRO A 87 7.50 -28.65 20.02
N SER A 88 7.60 -28.39 21.33
CA SER A 88 8.68 -27.57 21.91
C SER A 88 10.10 -28.00 21.54
N HIS A 89 10.34 -29.30 21.33
CA HIS A 89 11.64 -29.86 20.94
C HIS A 89 11.93 -29.77 19.43
N SER A 90 10.90 -29.46 18.62
CA SER A 90 11.01 -29.26 17.18
C SER A 90 10.90 -27.78 16.79
N LYS A 91 10.67 -26.89 17.76
CA LYS A 91 10.57 -25.46 17.49
C LYS A 91 11.92 -24.91 17.00
N PRO A 92 11.92 -24.14 15.90
CA PRO A 92 13.12 -23.49 15.42
C PRO A 92 13.65 -22.51 16.48
N THR A 93 14.95 -22.56 16.72
CA THR A 93 15.61 -21.72 17.73
C THR A 93 15.70 -20.28 17.26
N LYS A 94 15.75 -19.32 18.20
CA LYS A 94 15.89 -17.87 17.91
C LYS A 94 17.04 -17.57 16.94
N SER A 95 18.17 -18.25 17.08
CA SER A 95 19.33 -18.09 16.19
C SER A 95 19.05 -18.59 14.78
N SER A 96 18.33 -19.71 14.61
CA SER A 96 17.99 -20.28 13.30
C SER A 96 17.13 -19.37 12.43
N TRP A 97 16.34 -18.49 13.05
CA TRP A 97 15.54 -17.47 12.35
C TRP A 97 16.37 -16.29 11.84
N ARG A 98 17.58 -16.10 12.39
CA ARG A 98 18.46 -14.95 12.06
C ARG A 98 19.65 -15.35 11.18
N THR A 99 19.75 -16.61 10.76
CA THR A 99 20.81 -17.08 9.86
C THR A 99 20.58 -16.67 8.41
N GLU A 100 19.33 -16.70 7.94
CA GLU A 100 19.00 -16.27 6.58
C GLU A 100 18.67 -14.78 6.57
N GLU A 101 19.41 -14.02 5.76
CA GLU A 101 19.32 -12.56 5.69
C GLU A 101 17.90 -12.07 5.39
N LYS A 102 17.20 -12.74 4.47
CA LYS A 102 15.83 -12.38 4.07
C LYS A 102 14.83 -12.60 5.20
N ILE A 103 15.00 -13.68 5.97
CA ILE A 103 14.15 -14.00 7.11
C ILE A 103 14.43 -13.04 8.27
N ARG A 104 15.71 -12.75 8.53
CA ARG A 104 16.15 -11.79 9.54
C ARG A 104 15.50 -10.41 9.35
N HIS A 105 15.66 -9.81 8.17
CA HIS A 105 15.08 -8.49 7.87
C HIS A 105 13.56 -8.45 8.05
N ARG A 106 12.86 -9.53 7.70
CA ARG A 106 11.40 -9.61 7.86
C ARG A 106 11.00 -9.66 9.33
N ILE A 107 11.72 -10.41 10.16
CA ILE A 107 11.49 -10.47 11.60
C ILE A 107 11.75 -9.10 12.23
N GLU A 108 12.88 -8.48 11.91
CA GLU A 108 13.24 -7.15 12.43
C GLU A 108 12.23 -6.08 12.02
N SER A 109 11.72 -6.14 10.79
CA SER A 109 10.67 -5.22 10.32
C SER A 109 9.35 -5.40 11.11
N LEU A 110 8.98 -6.63 11.43
CA LEU A 110 7.80 -6.91 12.25
C LEU A 110 8.00 -6.51 13.71
N GLU A 111 9.20 -6.74 14.26
CA GLU A 111 9.60 -6.30 15.59
C GLU A 111 9.48 -4.77 15.71
N ALA A 112 10.08 -4.03 14.78
CA ALA A 112 9.99 -2.58 14.72
C ALA A 112 8.54 -2.08 14.65
N TYR A 113 7.71 -2.70 13.79
CA TYR A 113 6.28 -2.36 13.69
C TYR A 113 5.51 -2.60 14.99
N ALA A 114 5.77 -3.72 15.68
CA ALA A 114 5.08 -4.05 16.91
C ALA A 114 5.53 -3.17 18.10
N ILE A 115 6.80 -2.78 18.14
CA ILE A 115 7.32 -1.78 19.10
C ILE A 115 6.62 -0.44 18.88
N ASP A 116 6.60 0.07 17.65
CA ASP A 116 6.00 1.36 17.30
C ASP A 116 4.49 1.40 17.61
N LYS A 117 3.77 0.32 17.24
CA LYS A 117 2.31 0.30 17.35
C LYS A 117 1.77 -0.08 18.73
N TYR A 118 2.47 -0.93 19.46
CA TYR A 118 1.96 -1.53 20.69
C TYR A 118 2.86 -1.34 21.92
N TYR A 119 3.99 -0.62 21.78
CA TYR A 119 4.99 -0.44 22.85
C TYR A 119 5.47 -1.76 23.46
N ILE A 120 5.49 -2.83 22.67
CA ILE A 120 5.94 -4.16 23.12
C ILE A 120 7.46 -4.19 23.10
N SER A 121 8.09 -4.76 24.14
CA SER A 121 9.55 -4.95 24.15
C SER A 121 9.97 -5.93 23.04
N PRO A 122 11.09 -5.69 22.32
CA PRO A 122 11.61 -6.63 21.32
C PRO A 122 11.74 -8.07 21.84
N ASP A 123 12.03 -8.23 23.13
CA ASP A 123 12.17 -9.54 23.76
C ASP A 123 10.83 -10.29 23.94
N ASP A 124 9.72 -9.57 24.09
CA ASP A 124 8.38 -10.16 24.26
C ASP A 124 7.81 -10.67 22.92
N ILE A 125 8.21 -10.05 21.80
CA ILE A 125 7.80 -10.47 20.45
C ILE A 125 8.45 -11.80 20.06
N ILE A 126 9.69 -12.00 20.49
CA ILE A 126 10.45 -13.22 20.19
C ILE A 126 10.00 -14.39 21.07
N ALA A 127 9.42 -14.11 22.24
CA ALA A 127 8.78 -15.13 23.08
C ALA A 127 7.44 -15.65 22.51
N LEU A 128 6.85 -14.95 21.53
CA LEU A 128 5.57 -15.30 20.90
C LEU A 128 5.71 -16.16 19.63
N VAL A 129 6.93 -16.36 19.14
CA VAL A 129 7.28 -17.21 17.97
C VAL A 129 7.89 -18.52 18.48
#